data_AF-A0A2E8LJ65-F1
#
_entry.id   AF-A0A2E8LJ65-F1
#
_cell.length_a   1.000
_cell.length_b   1.000
_cell.length_c   1.000
_cell.angle_alpha   90.00
_cell.angle_beta   90.00
_cell.angle_gamma   90.00
#
_symmetry.space_group_name_H-M   'P 1'
#
loop_
_entity.id
_entity.type
_entity.pdbx_description
1 polymer ?
#
loop_
_entity_poly.entity_id
_entity_poly.type
_entity_poly.pdbx_seq_one_letter_code
_entity_poly.pdbx_strand_id
1 'polypeptide(L)'
;MPENCGRTFDEALFSGYLDGALVQGDAQRVQVHLEDCASCRALVDELSSVREATISSTFTTPADHEWSEAPRSTASGMARGLGWPLLGAWAILVAGVGLWEAWQGADDLLDRLILVGGVGGVSLLFLSALLDRLRARKSDRYQEVHK
;
A
#
# COMPACT_ATOMS: atom_id res chain seq x y z
N MET A 1 15.75 33.10 43.08
CA MET A 1 16.62 32.19 42.31
C MET A 1 15.85 30.88 42.23
N PRO A 2 15.52 30.33 41.05
CA PRO A 2 14.74 29.10 41.03
C PRO A 2 15.62 27.98 41.58
N GLU A 3 15.16 27.39 42.68
CA GLU A 3 15.76 26.25 43.36
C GLU A 3 16.05 25.17 42.31
N ASN A 4 17.32 24.76 42.22
CA ASN A 4 17.80 23.83 41.22
C ASN A 4 17.13 22.47 41.47
N CYS A 5 16.07 22.14 40.72
CA CYS A 5 15.49 20.80 40.73
C CYS A 5 16.60 19.83 40.30
N GLY A 6 17.16 19.09 41.26
CA GLY A 6 18.14 18.04 40.99
C GLY A 6 17.45 16.98 40.16
N ARG A 7 17.60 17.05 38.83
CA ARG A 7 16.85 16.26 37.85
C ARG A 7 17.05 14.76 38.08
N THR A 8 16.18 14.17 38.89
CA THR A 8 15.93 12.72 38.92
C THR A 8 14.84 12.32 37.93
N PHE A 9 14.16 13.30 37.33
CA PHE A 9 13.06 13.11 36.40
C PHE A 9 13.47 13.65 35.02
N ASP A 10 13.53 12.75 34.04
CA ASP A 10 13.76 13.10 32.64
C ASP A 10 12.49 13.70 32.01
N GLU A 11 12.68 14.51 30.97
CA GLU A 11 11.61 15.14 30.19
C GLU A 11 10.60 14.13 29.61
N ALA A 12 11.07 12.91 29.33
CA ALA A 12 10.25 11.78 28.92
C ALA A 12 9.19 11.38 29.97
N LEU A 13 9.47 11.53 31.27
CA LEU A 13 8.49 11.26 32.32
C LEU A 13 7.39 12.33 32.36
N PHE A 14 7.73 13.60 32.11
CA PHE A 14 6.73 14.67 32.05
C PHE A 14 5.85 14.56 30.80
N SER A 15 6.43 14.22 29.64
CA SER A 15 5.66 13.91 28.42
C SER A 15 4.75 12.69 28.63
N GLY A 16 5.27 11.60 29.20
CA GLY A 16 4.47 10.41 29.51
C GLY A 16 3.35 10.69 30.52
N TYR A 17 3.57 11.59 31.48
CA TYR A 17 2.53 12.03 32.43
C TYR A 17 1.42 12.80 31.71
N LEU A 18 1.77 13.73 30.82
CA LEU A 18 0.81 14.51 30.03
C LEU A 18 -0.03 13.65 29.07
N ASP A 19 0.58 12.60 28.50
CA ASP A 19 -0.09 11.68 27.58
C ASP A 19 -0.81 10.52 28.30
N GLY A 20 -0.74 10.46 29.65
CA GLY A 20 -1.34 9.38 30.44
C GLY A 20 -0.69 8.01 30.21
N ALA A 21 0.54 7.98 29.69
CA ALA A 21 1.27 6.77 29.31
C ALA A 21 2.12 6.18 30.44
N LEU A 22 2.24 6.85 31.59
CA LEU A 22 2.98 6.35 32.75
C LEU A 22 2.21 5.26 33.50
N VAL A 23 2.97 4.30 34.04
CA VAL A 23 2.45 3.38 35.06
C VAL A 23 2.07 4.15 36.33
N GLN A 24 1.08 3.65 37.06
CA GLN A 24 0.50 4.32 38.24
C GLN A 24 1.56 4.79 39.26
N GLY A 25 2.59 3.97 39.50
CA GLY A 25 3.66 4.31 40.44
C GLY A 25 4.49 5.53 40.01
N ASP A 26 4.81 5.65 38.73
CA ASP A 26 5.58 6.78 38.21
C ASP A 26 4.73 8.03 38.04
N ALA A 27 3.45 7.87 37.66
CA ALA A 27 2.50 8.98 37.62
C ALA A 27 2.34 9.64 39.00
N GLN A 28 2.23 8.83 40.06
CA GLN A 28 2.12 9.34 41.43
C GLN A 28 3.41 10.01 41.91
N ARG A 29 4.58 9.49 41.54
CA ARG A 29 5.88 10.13 41.84
C ARG A 29 6.00 11.51 41.17
N VAL A 30 5.58 11.62 39.91
CA VAL A 30 5.55 12.89 39.18
C VAL A 30 4.57 13.86 39.84
N GLN A 31 3.36 13.40 40.21
CA GLN A 31 2.36 14.25 40.85
C GLN A 31 2.86 14.85 42.17
N VAL A 32 3.44 14.04 43.06
CA VAL A 32 4.03 14.52 44.33
C VAL A 32 5.14 15.53 44.05
N HIS A 33 5.98 15.27 43.05
CA HIS A 33 7.05 16.20 42.68
C HIS A 33 6.51 17.55 42.15
N LEU A 34 5.40 17.54 41.41
CA LEU A 34 4.77 18.76 40.90
C LEU A 34 4.15 19.60 42.03
N GLU A 35 3.69 19.01 43.12
CA GLU A 35 3.20 19.76 44.29
C GLU A 35 4.32 20.64 44.88
N ASP A 36 5.52 20.08 45.03
CA ASP A 36 6.65 20.74 45.70
C ASP A 36 7.54 21.58 44.76
N CYS A 37 7.53 21.32 43.44
CA CYS A 37 8.47 21.96 42.51
C CYS A 37 7.79 22.95 41.54
N ALA A 38 8.01 24.24 41.76
CA ALA A 38 7.47 25.30 40.89
C ALA A 38 8.08 25.32 39.48
N SER A 39 9.37 24.95 39.32
CA SER A 39 10.02 24.93 38.00
C SER A 39 9.51 23.79 37.13
N CYS A 40 9.25 22.62 37.71
CA CYS A 40 8.72 21.47 36.97
C CYS A 40 7.24 21.66 36.61
N ARG A 41 6.46 22.36 37.45
CA ARG A 41 5.11 22.81 37.07
C ARG A 41 5.13 23.71 35.83
N ALA A 42 6.01 24.71 35.81
CA ALA A 42 6.13 25.60 34.65
C ALA A 42 6.50 24.84 33.36
N LEU A 43 7.38 23.83 33.45
CA LEU A 43 7.73 22.96 32.31
C LEU A 43 6.53 22.16 31.80
N VAL A 44 5.75 21.55 32.70
CA VAL A 44 4.56 20.76 32.33
C VAL A 44 3.49 21.65 31.70
N ASP A 45 3.30 22.87 32.21
CA ASP A 45 2.38 23.85 31.63
C ASP A 45 2.82 24.29 30.22
N GLU A 46 4.12 24.49 29.99
CA GLU A 46 4.68 24.80 28.67
C GLU A 46 4.42 23.65 27.68
N LEU A 47 4.75 22.41 28.06
CA LEU A 47 4.50 21.23 27.25
C LEU A 47 3.01 21.02 26.95
N SER A 48 2.15 21.25 27.94
CA SER A 48 0.69 21.21 27.78
C SER A 48 0.22 22.23 26.72
N SER A 49 0.78 23.44 26.72
CA SER A 49 0.39 24.48 25.76
C SER A 49 0.76 24.12 24.32
N VAL A 50 1.92 23.51 24.10
CA VAL A 50 2.37 23.04 22.78
C VAL A 50 1.50 21.88 22.28
N ARG A 51 1.16 20.95 23.17
CA ARG A 51 0.28 19.82 22.88
C ARG A 51 -1.10 20.30 22.41
N GLU A 52 -1.69 21.25 23.13
CA GLU A 52 -2.99 21.81 22.78
C GLU A 52 -2.97 22.52 21.43
N ALA A 53 -1.93 23.33 21.17
CA ALA A 53 -1.76 24.00 19.88
C ALA A 53 -1.66 22.98 18.72
N THR A 54 -0.97 21.86 18.95
CA THR A 54 -0.82 20.80 17.95
C THR A 54 -2.13 20.05 17.71
N ILE A 55 -2.88 19.71 18.76
CA ILE A 55 -4.17 19.00 18.66
C ILE A 55 -5.25 19.88 18.02
N SER A 56 -5.23 21.19 18.28
CA SER A 56 -6.15 22.14 17.67
C SER A 56 -5.90 22.39 16.18
N SER A 57 -4.78 21.91 15.64
CA SER A 57 -4.47 22.10 14.22
C SER A 57 -5.41 21.24 13.36
N THR A 58 -6.27 21.92 12.60
CA THR A 58 -7.10 21.24 11.60
C THR A 58 -6.23 20.84 10.41
N PHE A 59 -6.01 19.54 10.25
CA PHE A 59 -5.39 18.99 9.06
C PHE A 59 -6.43 18.91 7.94
N THR A 60 -6.31 19.78 6.93
CA THR A 60 -7.14 19.67 5.72
C THR A 60 -6.71 18.41 4.98
N THR A 61 -7.60 17.41 4.92
CA THR A 61 -7.34 16.21 4.11
C THR A 61 -7.28 16.64 2.64
N PRO A 62 -6.18 16.39 1.92
CA PRO A 62 -6.07 16.72 0.50
C PRO A 62 -7.16 16.00 -0.29
N ALA A 63 -7.59 16.58 -1.40
CA ALA A 63 -8.58 15.92 -2.24
C ALA A 63 -7.93 14.74 -2.99
N ASP A 64 -8.67 13.64 -3.20
CA ASP A 64 -8.15 12.38 -3.78
C ASP A 64 -7.40 12.56 -5.11
N HIS A 65 -7.74 13.58 -5.91
CA HIS A 65 -7.08 13.86 -7.19
C HIS A 65 -5.64 14.41 -7.02
N GLU A 66 -5.32 15.00 -5.88
CA GLU A 66 -3.97 15.44 -5.52
C GLU A 66 -3.08 14.25 -5.12
N TRP A 67 -3.70 13.14 -4.72
CA TRP A 67 -3.07 11.86 -4.44
C TRP A 67 -3.10 10.94 -5.67
N SER A 68 -2.80 11.50 -6.84
CA SER A 68 -2.69 10.69 -8.06
C SER A 68 -1.42 9.83 -8.04
N GLU A 69 -1.56 8.61 -7.52
CA GLU A 69 -0.53 7.54 -7.53
C GLU A 69 -0.27 6.97 -8.94
N ALA A 70 -0.75 7.65 -9.99
CA ALA A 70 -0.59 7.21 -11.36
C ALA A 70 0.88 7.29 -11.79
N PRO A 71 1.54 6.17 -12.17
CA PRO A 71 2.94 6.19 -12.56
C PRO A 71 3.12 6.97 -13.87
N ARG A 72 3.84 8.09 -13.80
CA ARG A 72 4.11 9.03 -14.91
C ARG A 72 5.12 8.51 -15.95
N SER A 73 5.29 7.19 -16.13
CA SER A 73 6.23 6.67 -17.13
C SER A 73 5.56 6.52 -18.50
N THR A 74 5.81 7.47 -19.39
CA THR A 74 5.32 7.52 -20.78
C THR A 74 5.69 6.26 -21.60
N ALA A 75 6.82 5.63 -21.27
CA ALA A 75 7.26 4.37 -21.87
C ALA A 75 6.30 3.19 -21.58
N SER A 76 5.66 3.18 -20.40
CA SER A 76 4.67 2.15 -20.06
C SER A 76 3.32 2.36 -20.77
N GLY A 77 2.98 3.60 -21.14
CA GLY A 77 1.78 3.93 -21.91
C GLY A 77 1.85 3.45 -23.36
N MET A 78 2.97 3.67 -24.05
CA MET A 78 3.15 3.21 -25.44
C MET A 78 3.21 1.68 -25.57
N ALA A 79 3.94 1.01 -24.66
CA ALA A 79 3.99 -0.45 -24.63
C ALA A 79 2.60 -1.06 -24.35
N ARG A 80 1.76 -0.39 -23.54
CA ARG A 80 0.36 -0.77 -23.30
C ARG A 80 -0.53 -0.50 -24.51
N GLY A 81 -0.35 0.59 -25.24
CA GLY A 81 -1.19 0.92 -26.41
C GLY A 81 -0.97 0.01 -27.62
N LEU A 82 0.29 -0.33 -27.91
CA LEU A 82 0.66 -1.09 -29.13
C LEU A 82 0.85 -2.60 -28.89
N GLY A 83 1.24 -3.01 -27.68
CA GLY A 83 1.52 -4.42 -27.38
C GLY A 83 0.27 -5.31 -27.34
N TRP A 84 -0.84 -4.79 -26.79
CA TRP A 84 -2.10 -5.54 -26.68
C TRP A 84 -2.80 -5.84 -28.00
N PRO A 85 -2.97 -4.88 -28.92
CA PRO A 85 -3.59 -5.21 -30.21
C PRO A 85 -2.72 -6.17 -31.03
N LEU A 86 -1.39 -6.07 -30.94
CA LEU A 86 -0.48 -6.99 -31.63
C LEU A 86 -0.60 -8.43 -31.11
N LEU A 87 -0.64 -8.61 -29.78
CA LEU A 87 -0.85 -9.92 -29.16
C LEU A 87 -2.24 -10.49 -29.46
N GLY A 88 -3.29 -9.68 -29.42
CA GLY A 88 -4.64 -10.08 -29.79
C GLY A 88 -4.73 -10.51 -31.26
N ALA A 89 -4.14 -9.74 -32.17
CA ALA A 89 -4.07 -10.09 -33.58
C ALA A 89 -3.32 -11.41 -33.82
N TRP A 90 -2.20 -11.63 -33.13
CA TRP A 90 -1.45 -12.88 -33.21
C TRP A 90 -2.26 -14.08 -32.68
N ALA A 91 -2.96 -13.92 -31.55
CA ALA A 91 -3.82 -14.97 -31.00
C ALA A 91 -4.98 -15.33 -31.95
N ILE A 92 -5.59 -14.33 -32.60
CA ILE A 92 -6.64 -14.54 -33.60
C ILE A 92 -6.09 -15.30 -34.81
N LEU A 93 -4.90 -14.95 -35.29
CA LEU A 93 -4.25 -15.66 -36.40
C LEU A 93 -3.95 -17.12 -36.06
N VAL A 94 -3.38 -17.39 -34.90
CA VAL A 94 -3.08 -18.76 -34.44
C VAL A 94 -4.37 -19.57 -34.30
N ALA A 95 -5.43 -18.98 -33.72
CA ALA A 95 -6.73 -19.64 -33.63
C ALA A 95 -7.31 -19.93 -35.02
N GLY A 96 -7.27 -18.97 -35.95
CA GLY A 96 -7.78 -19.12 -37.31
C GLY A 96 -7.06 -20.21 -38.10
N VAL A 97 -5.72 -20.27 -38.02
CA VAL A 97 -4.93 -21.32 -38.67
C VAL A 97 -5.21 -22.68 -38.03
N GLY A 98 -5.26 -22.77 -36.70
CA GLY A 98 -5.61 -24.02 -36.02
C GLY A 98 -7.01 -24.54 -36.40
N LEU A 99 -7.98 -23.64 -36.56
CA LEU A 99 -9.32 -23.95 -37.08
C LEU A 99 -9.27 -24.42 -38.55
N TRP A 100 -8.43 -23.80 -39.38
CA TRP A 100 -8.27 -24.12 -40.81
C TRP A 100 -7.51 -25.42 -41.07
N GLU A 101 -6.57 -25.80 -40.22
CA GLU A 101 -5.87 -27.09 -40.30
C GLU A 101 -6.76 -28.22 -39.76
N ALA A 102 -7.48 -27.97 -38.66
CA ALA A 102 -8.47 -28.91 -38.15
C ALA A 102 -9.60 -29.16 -39.17
N TRP A 103 -10.11 -28.10 -39.80
CA TRP A 103 -10.30 -28.03 -41.26
C TRP A 103 -10.10 -29.29 -42.10
N GLN A 104 -8.89 -29.37 -42.62
CA GLN A 104 -8.49 -30.24 -43.71
C GLN A 104 -8.03 -31.62 -43.24
N GLY A 105 -7.62 -31.77 -41.97
CA GLY A 105 -6.97 -33.00 -41.47
C GLY A 105 -7.86 -33.97 -40.70
N ALA A 106 -9.18 -33.74 -40.62
CA ALA A 106 -10.07 -34.55 -39.80
C ALA A 106 -10.98 -35.46 -40.63
N ASP A 107 -10.75 -36.78 -40.53
CA ASP A 107 -11.65 -37.80 -41.08
C ASP A 107 -12.89 -38.05 -40.19
N ASP A 108 -12.84 -37.72 -38.89
CA ASP A 108 -13.96 -37.83 -37.95
C ASP A 108 -14.18 -36.54 -37.13
N LEU A 109 -15.45 -36.21 -36.86
CA LEU A 109 -15.88 -34.93 -36.27
C LEU A 109 -15.49 -34.78 -34.79
N LEU A 110 -15.37 -35.91 -34.08
CA LEU A 110 -15.20 -35.94 -32.63
C LEU A 110 -13.75 -35.65 -32.22
N ASP A 111 -12.77 -36.23 -32.91
CA ASP A 111 -11.33 -35.95 -32.70
C ASP A 111 -11.00 -34.48 -32.99
N ARG A 112 -11.62 -33.93 -34.03
CA ARG A 112 -11.48 -32.53 -34.41
C ARG A 112 -12.02 -31.57 -33.34
N LEU A 113 -13.16 -31.90 -32.73
CA LEU A 113 -13.78 -31.10 -31.68
C LEU A 113 -12.95 -31.13 -30.39
N ILE A 114 -12.40 -32.28 -30.03
CA ILE A 114 -11.56 -32.45 -28.83
C ILE A 114 -10.21 -31.72 -28.99
N LEU A 115 -9.55 -31.84 -30.15
CA LEU A 115 -8.27 -31.17 -30.38
C LEU A 115 -8.42 -29.65 -30.44
N VAL A 116 -9.41 -29.14 -31.19
CA VAL A 116 -9.63 -27.69 -31.33
C VAL A 116 -10.18 -27.07 -30.04
N GLY A 117 -11.20 -27.69 -29.45
CA GLY A 117 -11.85 -27.18 -28.25
C GLY A 117 -10.97 -27.34 -27.00
N GLY A 118 -10.34 -28.50 -26.84
CA GLY A 118 -9.50 -28.81 -25.69
C GLY A 118 -8.18 -28.05 -25.71
N VAL A 119 -7.37 -28.26 -26.75
CA VAL A 119 -6.03 -27.67 -26.81
C VAL A 119 -6.11 -26.17 -27.09
N GLY A 120 -6.99 -25.74 -28.01
CA GLY A 120 -7.18 -24.33 -28.32
C GLY A 120 -7.76 -23.56 -27.14
N GLY A 121 -8.81 -24.09 -26.49
CA GLY A 121 -9.44 -23.47 -25.33
C GLY A 121 -8.49 -23.35 -24.14
N VAL A 122 -7.78 -24.43 -23.79
CA VAL A 122 -6.79 -24.42 -22.70
C VAL A 122 -5.65 -23.46 -23.01
N SER A 123 -5.14 -23.45 -24.25
CA SER A 123 -4.06 -22.54 -24.64
C SER A 123 -4.48 -21.08 -24.56
N LEU A 124 -5.72 -20.76 -24.96
CA LEU A 124 -6.24 -19.40 -24.96
C LEU A 124 -6.54 -18.90 -23.54
N LEU A 125 -7.10 -19.77 -22.68
CA LEU A 125 -7.28 -19.49 -21.26
C LEU A 125 -5.95 -19.31 -20.54
N PHE A 126 -4.96 -20.18 -20.84
CA PHE A 126 -3.63 -20.06 -20.26
C PHE A 126 -2.94 -18.77 -20.68
N LEU A 127 -3.03 -18.40 -21.96
CA LEU A 127 -2.49 -17.13 -22.46
C LEU A 127 -3.18 -15.95 -21.77
N SER A 128 -4.51 -15.96 -21.66
CA SER A 128 -5.30 -14.93 -20.98
C SER A 128 -4.88 -14.77 -19.52
N ALA A 129 -4.81 -15.88 -18.77
CA ALA A 129 -4.43 -15.87 -17.36
C ALA A 129 -2.97 -15.46 -17.14
N LEU A 130 -2.05 -15.91 -18.01
CA LEU A 130 -0.64 -15.51 -17.95
C LEU A 130 -0.48 -14.01 -18.21
N LEU A 131 -1.19 -13.50 -19.20
CA LEU A 131 -1.20 -12.09 -19.56
C LEU A 131 -1.78 -11.23 -18.43
N ASP A 132 -2.83 -11.70 -17.78
CA ASP A 132 -3.43 -11.02 -16.63
C ASP A 132 -2.52 -11.06 -15.40
N ARG A 133 -1.85 -12.19 -15.14
CA ARG A 133 -0.86 -12.32 -14.06
C ARG A 133 0.35 -11.41 -14.28
N LEU A 134 0.83 -11.28 -15.53
CA LEU A 134 1.94 -10.39 -15.87
C LEU A 134 1.54 -8.91 -15.74
N ARG A 135 0.29 -8.56 -16.04
CA ARG A 135 -0.26 -7.21 -15.77
C ARG A 135 -0.29 -6.93 -14.28
N ALA A 136 -0.89 -7.83 -13.50
CA ALA A 136 -1.05 -7.68 -12.06
C ALA A 136 0.31 -7.57 -11.34
N ARG A 137 1.29 -8.41 -11.71
CA ARG A 137 2.65 -8.37 -11.13
C ARG A 137 3.36 -7.03 -11.35
N LYS A 138 3.05 -6.32 -12.44
CA LYS A 138 3.71 -5.04 -12.76
C LYS A 138 3.02 -3.84 -12.11
N SER A 139 1.79 -3.99 -11.61
CA SER A 139 1.07 -2.97 -10.85
C SER A 139 1.08 -3.23 -9.34
N ASP A 140 1.56 -4.38 -8.89
CA ASP A 140 1.51 -4.75 -7.48
C ASP A 140 2.70 -4.17 -6.71
N ARG A 141 2.47 -3.02 -6.06
CA ARG A 141 3.43 -2.33 -5.20
C ARG A 141 3.67 -3.05 -3.85
N TYR A 142 2.85 -4.04 -3.48
CA TYR A 142 2.98 -4.76 -2.21
C TYR A 142 3.80 -6.06 -2.30
N GLN A 143 4.44 -6.32 -3.46
CA GLN A 143 5.27 -7.52 -3.65
C GLN A 143 6.50 -7.60 -2.70
N GLU A 144 6.88 -6.48 -2.08
CA GLU A 144 8.03 -6.38 -1.15
C GLU A 144 7.62 -6.45 0.32
N VAL A 145 6.33 -6.48 0.65
CA VAL A 145 5.89 -6.58 2.04
C VAL A 145 5.79 -8.05 2.45
N HIS A 146 6.91 -8.59 2.91
CA HIS A 146 6.93 -9.86 3.63
C HIS A 146 6.32 -9.66 5.02
N LYS A 147 5.44 -10.59 5.40
CA LYS A 147 4.76 -10.63 6.70
C LYS A 147 5.67 -11.15 7.80
#